data_AF-A0A953SW41-F1
#
_entry.id   AF-A0A953SW41-F1
#
_cell.length_a   1.000
_cell.length_b   1.000
_cell.length_c   1.000
_cell.angle_alpha   90.00
_cell.angle_beta   90.00
_cell.angle_gamma   90.00
#
_symmetry.space_group_name_H-M   'P 1'
#
loop_
_entity.id
_entity.type
_entity.pdbx_description
1 polymer ?
#
loop_
_entity_poly.entity_id
_entity_poly.type
_entity_poly.pdbx_seq_one_letter_code
_entity_poly.pdbx_strand_id
1 'polypeptide(L)'
;MRFSIFILVLFGFHWASFAQDYPCEAPDSILTMYQDDADRMAIARTFQNGSTWMDSVGINPEFSQTAMSALVAVYNSTSPQRDTVVDLLNIHIYPIMPLRSLTVSADSSLAWVQQLQAGNVPTGEPILDGLMQQYDVVDFNLWGWPSNSHKVIAFNMGTNWNLLPLLDLFEQIPGVHYSSVNGSGGDGSRITDSVYTDHIELTYSFGWGDCPAGCSAFYHWVFSVQPDCSVEFIGSYGLSPFFNTQVAEVPRTSLLAWPNPVSDVLHLGRSVAGEALTLYSIDGRHVGSPVLQGDGIDVRGLPPGIYFLRRSDRPWEAPLRFEVVH
;
A
#
# COMPACT_ATOMS: atom_id res chain seq x y z
N MET A 1 11.18 44.48 -63.06
CA MET A 1 11.33 44.07 -61.64
C MET A 1 10.47 42.83 -61.41
N ARG A 2 11.09 41.66 -61.25
CA ARG A 2 10.41 40.41 -60.89
C ARG A 2 10.94 40.00 -59.52
N PHE A 3 10.08 39.97 -58.50
CA PHE A 3 10.40 39.44 -57.18
C PHE A 3 9.89 38.00 -57.11
N SER A 4 10.82 37.05 -56.91
CA SER A 4 10.49 35.65 -56.61
C SER A 4 10.50 35.49 -55.09
N ILE A 5 9.40 35.00 -54.53
CA ILE A 5 9.27 34.66 -53.11
C ILE A 5 9.51 33.16 -52.97
N PHE A 6 10.54 32.80 -52.21
CA PHE A 6 10.86 31.42 -51.82
C PHE A 6 10.13 31.11 -50.51
N ILE A 7 9.17 30.20 -50.53
CA ILE A 7 8.50 29.69 -49.32
C ILE A 7 9.26 28.45 -48.85
N LEU A 8 9.89 28.57 -47.69
CA LEU A 8 10.60 27.49 -47.00
C LEU A 8 9.57 26.73 -46.12
N VAL A 9 9.17 25.54 -46.54
CA VAL A 9 8.27 24.66 -45.76
C VAL A 9 9.14 23.85 -44.79
N LEU A 10 9.14 24.25 -43.52
CA LEU A 10 9.73 23.49 -42.43
C LEU A 10 8.79 22.32 -42.06
N PHE A 11 9.15 21.12 -42.49
CA PHE A 11 8.54 19.88 -41.99
C PHE A 11 8.99 19.66 -40.54
N GLY A 12 8.15 20.06 -39.59
CA GLY A 12 8.31 19.69 -38.18
C GLY A 12 8.03 18.20 -38.00
N PHE A 13 9.09 17.41 -37.84
CA PHE A 13 9.01 16.03 -37.35
C PHE A 13 8.37 16.05 -35.95
N HIS A 14 7.07 15.78 -35.88
CA HIS A 14 6.40 15.51 -34.61
C HIS A 14 6.79 14.09 -34.22
N TRP A 15 7.72 13.97 -33.27
CA TRP A 15 7.90 12.73 -32.54
C TRP A 15 6.61 12.51 -31.77
N ALA A 16 5.75 11.62 -32.27
CA ALA A 16 4.71 11.04 -31.46
C ALA A 16 5.42 10.24 -30.38
N SER A 17 5.51 10.81 -29.17
CA SER A 17 5.80 10.02 -27.98
C SER A 17 4.68 8.99 -27.88
N PHE A 18 4.95 7.76 -28.31
CA PHE A 18 4.14 6.63 -27.93
C PHE A 18 4.30 6.50 -26.42
N ALA A 19 3.35 7.03 -25.66
CA ALA A 19 3.11 6.54 -24.32
C ALA A 19 2.85 5.04 -24.50
N GLN A 20 3.84 4.21 -24.15
CA GLN A 20 3.61 2.78 -24.09
C GLN A 20 2.61 2.58 -22.95
N ASP A 21 1.36 2.36 -23.33
CA ASP A 21 0.30 1.88 -22.46
C ASP A 21 0.75 0.48 -22.01
N TYR A 22 1.48 0.41 -20.90
CA TYR A 22 1.56 -0.80 -20.11
C TYR A 22 0.53 -0.63 -19.00
N PRO A 23 -0.78 -0.90 -19.26
CA PRO A 23 -1.71 -0.97 -18.17
C PRO A 23 -1.23 -2.09 -17.24
N CYS A 24 -1.14 -1.79 -15.96
CA CYS A 24 -0.98 -2.83 -14.95
C CYS A 24 -2.29 -3.63 -14.97
N GLU A 25 -2.36 -4.68 -15.80
CA GLU A 25 -3.58 -5.46 -15.99
C GLU A 25 -3.77 -6.44 -14.84
N ALA A 26 -5.02 -6.56 -14.38
CA ALA A 26 -5.43 -7.59 -13.44
C ALA A 26 -6.85 -8.07 -13.77
N PRO A 27 -7.23 -9.28 -13.32
CA PRO A 27 -8.61 -9.73 -13.43
C PRO A 27 -9.59 -8.78 -12.72
N ASP A 28 -10.83 -8.69 -13.22
CA ASP A 28 -11.89 -7.83 -12.66
C ASP A 28 -12.10 -8.01 -11.15
N SER A 29 -11.88 -9.22 -10.63
CA SER A 29 -11.97 -9.49 -9.19
C SER A 29 -10.96 -8.71 -8.36
N ILE A 30 -9.75 -8.51 -8.90
CA ILE A 30 -8.67 -7.76 -8.24
C ILE A 30 -8.89 -6.26 -8.38
N LEU A 31 -9.34 -5.81 -9.55
CA LEU A 31 -9.75 -4.42 -9.76
C LEU A 31 -10.88 -4.04 -8.80
N THR A 32 -11.89 -4.91 -8.68
CA THR A 32 -13.02 -4.70 -7.74
C THR A 32 -12.54 -4.64 -6.29
N MET A 33 -11.58 -5.49 -5.91
CA MET A 33 -11.02 -5.53 -4.57
C MET A 33 -10.29 -4.23 -4.19
N TYR A 34 -9.54 -3.63 -5.12
CA TYR A 34 -8.77 -2.41 -4.89
C TYR A 34 -9.50 -1.11 -5.21
N GLN A 35 -10.71 -1.16 -5.80
CA GLN A 35 -11.42 0.04 -6.23
C GLN A 35 -11.65 1.03 -5.06
N ASP A 36 -12.07 0.52 -3.90
CA ASP A 36 -12.26 1.36 -2.72
C ASP A 36 -10.95 1.99 -2.22
N ASP A 37 -9.83 1.28 -2.30
CA ASP A 37 -8.53 1.82 -1.90
C ASP A 37 -8.05 2.90 -2.87
N ALA A 38 -8.13 2.63 -4.18
CA ALA A 38 -7.76 3.57 -5.23
C ALA A 38 -8.56 4.88 -5.15
N ASP A 39 -9.87 4.77 -4.91
CA ASP A 39 -10.76 5.92 -4.77
C ASP A 39 -10.50 6.71 -3.48
N ARG A 40 -10.17 6.05 -2.37
CA ARG A 40 -9.74 6.72 -1.13
C ARG A 40 -8.43 7.48 -1.33
N MET A 41 -7.47 6.88 -2.02
CA MET A 41 -6.20 7.53 -2.35
C MET A 41 -6.43 8.73 -3.27
N ALA A 42 -7.33 8.60 -4.25
CA ALA A 42 -7.69 9.71 -5.13
C ALA A 42 -8.33 10.89 -4.39
N ILE A 43 -9.22 10.63 -3.43
CA ILE A 43 -9.79 11.65 -2.56
C ILE A 43 -8.68 12.27 -1.70
N ALA A 44 -7.83 11.47 -1.06
CA ALA A 44 -6.74 11.99 -0.24
C ALA A 44 -5.83 12.94 -1.04
N ARG A 45 -5.41 12.55 -2.25
CA ARG A 45 -4.63 13.40 -3.16
C ARG A 45 -5.38 14.67 -3.56
N THR A 46 -6.69 14.56 -3.83
CA THR A 46 -7.55 15.70 -4.20
C THR A 46 -7.47 16.81 -3.16
N PHE A 47 -7.57 16.46 -1.87
CA PHE A 47 -7.50 17.39 -0.76
C PHE A 47 -6.08 17.84 -0.44
N GLN A 48 -5.09 16.94 -0.49
CA GLN A 48 -3.68 17.28 -0.24
C GLN A 48 -3.11 18.26 -1.27
N ASN A 49 -3.50 18.10 -2.54
CA ASN A 49 -2.98 18.93 -3.64
C ASN A 49 -3.79 20.21 -3.88
N GLY A 50 -4.90 20.42 -3.18
CA GLY A 50 -5.76 21.58 -3.42
C GLY A 50 -6.40 21.56 -4.82
N SER A 51 -6.73 20.38 -5.35
CA SER A 51 -7.15 20.25 -6.75
C SER A 51 -8.57 20.79 -6.99
N THR A 52 -8.94 20.99 -8.26
CA THR A 52 -10.28 21.45 -8.66
C THR A 52 -11.40 20.46 -8.34
N TRP A 53 -11.07 19.24 -7.88
CA TRP A 53 -12.04 18.20 -7.52
C TRP A 53 -12.47 18.22 -6.06
N MET A 54 -11.91 19.12 -5.22
CA MET A 54 -12.26 19.17 -3.78
C MET A 54 -13.76 19.38 -3.54
N ASP A 55 -14.39 20.24 -4.34
CA ASP A 55 -15.82 20.56 -4.25
C ASP A 55 -16.69 19.65 -5.15
N SER A 56 -16.07 18.64 -5.79
CA SER A 56 -16.77 17.70 -6.67
C SER A 56 -17.20 16.46 -5.90
N VAL A 57 -18.48 16.07 -6.03
CA VAL A 57 -18.97 14.76 -5.54
C VAL A 57 -18.33 13.60 -6.31
N GLY A 58 -17.98 13.83 -7.58
CA GLY A 58 -17.21 12.85 -8.35
C GLY A 58 -15.78 12.72 -7.81
N ILE A 59 -15.23 11.51 -7.91
CA ILE A 59 -13.83 11.23 -7.60
C ILE A 59 -13.00 11.51 -8.86
N ASN A 60 -11.83 12.13 -8.71
CA ASN A 60 -10.95 12.39 -9.85
C ASN A 60 -10.52 11.05 -10.50
N PRO A 61 -10.97 10.75 -11.74
CA PRO A 61 -10.72 9.46 -12.35
C PRO A 61 -9.25 9.24 -12.68
N GLU A 62 -8.49 10.31 -12.95
CA GLU A 62 -7.05 10.20 -13.23
C GLU A 62 -6.28 9.77 -11.98
N PHE A 63 -6.61 10.35 -10.82
CA PHE A 63 -5.98 9.97 -9.56
C PHE A 63 -6.37 8.56 -9.12
N SER A 64 -7.64 8.17 -9.30
CA SER A 64 -8.11 6.81 -9.01
C SER A 64 -7.43 5.79 -9.91
N GLN A 65 -7.37 6.03 -11.23
CA GLN A 65 -6.69 5.15 -12.17
C GLN A 65 -5.18 5.02 -11.88
N THR A 66 -4.54 6.13 -11.52
CA THR A 66 -3.12 6.14 -11.13
C THR A 66 -2.88 5.29 -9.88
N ALA A 67 -3.72 5.44 -8.85
CA ALA A 67 -3.63 4.64 -7.63
C ALA A 67 -3.93 3.16 -7.91
N MET A 68 -4.99 2.86 -8.67
CA MET A 68 -5.36 1.50 -9.09
C MET A 68 -4.21 0.79 -9.80
N SER A 69 -3.57 1.47 -10.77
CA SER A 69 -2.47 0.91 -11.54
C SER A 69 -1.29 0.56 -10.62
N ALA A 70 -0.95 1.45 -9.67
CA ALA A 70 0.11 1.18 -8.70
C ALA A 70 -0.21 0.03 -7.74
N LEU A 71 -1.46 -0.06 -7.25
CA LEU A 71 -1.93 -1.15 -6.39
C LEU A 71 -1.84 -2.49 -7.12
N VAL A 72 -2.31 -2.53 -8.37
CA VAL A 72 -2.24 -3.73 -9.23
C VAL A 72 -0.79 -4.11 -9.56
N ALA A 73 0.10 -3.15 -9.79
CA ALA A 73 1.52 -3.45 -10.00
C ALA A 73 2.11 -4.18 -8.79
N VAL A 74 1.86 -3.70 -7.57
CA VAL A 74 2.30 -4.39 -6.34
C VAL A 74 1.66 -5.76 -6.23
N TYR A 75 0.36 -5.89 -6.51
CA TYR A 75 -0.34 -7.18 -6.55
C TYR A 75 0.31 -8.16 -7.54
N ASN A 76 0.74 -7.72 -8.72
CA ASN A 76 1.36 -8.59 -9.71
C ASN A 76 2.86 -8.82 -9.48
N SER A 77 3.48 -8.10 -8.55
CA SER A 77 4.91 -8.19 -8.32
C SER A 77 5.35 -9.56 -7.80
N THR A 78 6.56 -9.98 -8.16
CA THR A 78 7.19 -11.22 -7.66
C THR A 78 8.01 -10.97 -6.38
N SER A 79 7.84 -9.82 -5.74
CA SER A 79 8.57 -9.47 -4.52
C SER A 79 8.07 -10.34 -3.36
N PRO A 80 8.92 -10.97 -2.54
CA PRO A 80 8.46 -11.75 -1.39
C PRO A 80 7.60 -10.94 -0.40
N GLN A 81 7.82 -9.63 -0.31
CA GLN A 81 7.06 -8.75 0.57
C GLN A 81 5.63 -8.51 0.08
N ARG A 82 5.36 -8.72 -1.22
CA ARG A 82 4.01 -8.72 -1.78
C ARG A 82 3.13 -9.75 -1.07
N ASP A 83 3.63 -10.97 -0.89
CA ASP A 83 2.89 -12.06 -0.22
C ASP A 83 2.45 -11.65 1.19
N THR A 84 3.27 -10.83 1.87
CA THR A 84 2.96 -10.36 3.22
C THR A 84 1.84 -9.33 3.20
N VAL A 85 1.94 -8.29 2.36
CA VAL A 85 0.98 -7.18 2.36
C VAL A 85 -0.34 -7.54 1.67
N VAL A 86 -0.30 -8.42 0.67
CA VAL A 86 -1.48 -8.83 -0.11
C VAL A 86 -2.12 -10.10 0.45
N ASP A 87 -1.37 -11.21 0.58
CA ASP A 87 -2.01 -12.50 0.87
C ASP A 87 -2.14 -12.77 2.37
N LEU A 88 -1.08 -12.50 3.13
CA LEU A 88 -1.04 -12.82 4.56
C LEU A 88 -1.83 -11.83 5.41
N LEU A 89 -1.58 -10.54 5.21
CA LEU A 89 -2.20 -9.48 5.99
C LEU A 89 -3.43 -8.88 5.32
N ASN A 90 -3.58 -9.06 4.00
CA ASN A 90 -4.66 -8.49 3.22
C ASN A 90 -4.88 -7.00 3.54
N ILE A 91 -3.81 -6.23 3.44
CA ILE A 91 -3.78 -4.82 3.82
C ILE A 91 -4.64 -4.02 2.84
N HIS A 92 -5.70 -3.42 3.38
CA HIS A 92 -6.55 -2.43 2.72
C HIS A 92 -6.64 -1.18 3.59
N ILE A 93 -7.09 -0.07 3.01
CA ILE A 93 -7.27 1.19 3.73
C ILE A 93 -8.42 1.04 4.72
N TYR A 94 -8.14 1.27 5.99
CA TYR A 94 -9.15 1.26 7.04
C TYR A 94 -10.25 2.30 6.75
N PRO A 95 -11.53 1.90 6.71
CA PRO A 95 -12.59 2.71 6.13
C PRO A 95 -13.14 3.80 7.09
N ILE A 96 -12.27 4.70 7.56
CA ILE A 96 -12.66 5.83 8.44
C ILE A 96 -13.71 6.70 7.75
N MET A 97 -13.48 7.03 6.47
CA MET A 97 -14.40 7.79 5.63
C MET A 97 -15.01 6.88 4.56
N PRO A 98 -16.18 6.27 4.77
CA PRO A 98 -16.82 5.43 3.76
C PRO A 98 -17.04 6.23 2.46
N LEU A 99 -17.03 5.53 1.33
CA LEU A 99 -17.27 6.15 0.03
C LEU A 99 -18.71 5.99 -0.46
N ARG A 100 -19.51 5.19 0.26
CA ARG A 100 -20.85 4.76 -0.18
C ARG A 100 -21.92 4.88 0.89
N SER A 101 -21.63 5.53 2.01
CA SER A 101 -22.61 5.62 3.11
C SER A 101 -22.48 6.94 3.84
N LEU A 102 -23.59 7.68 3.88
CA LEU A 102 -23.74 8.91 4.65
C LEU A 102 -25.01 8.85 5.49
N THR A 103 -25.04 9.63 6.57
CA THR A 103 -26.20 9.78 7.44
C THR A 103 -26.72 11.21 7.38
N VAL A 104 -28.04 11.35 7.36
CA VAL A 104 -28.75 12.63 7.43
C VAL A 104 -29.67 12.61 8.64
N SER A 105 -29.61 13.63 9.48
CA SER A 105 -30.58 13.83 10.56
C SER A 105 -31.58 14.90 10.14
N ALA A 106 -32.87 14.59 10.18
CA ALA A 106 -33.94 15.52 9.80
C ALA A 106 -35.16 15.41 10.71
N ASP A 107 -35.99 16.46 10.74
CA ASP A 107 -37.22 16.48 11.53
C ASP A 107 -38.21 15.40 11.05
N SER A 108 -38.65 14.56 11.99
CA SER A 108 -39.57 13.45 11.76
C SER A 108 -40.96 13.87 11.27
N SER A 109 -41.33 15.14 11.44
CA SER A 109 -42.59 15.71 10.96
C SER A 109 -42.57 16.08 9.48
N LEU A 110 -41.39 16.10 8.84
CA LEU A 110 -41.27 16.41 7.41
C LEU A 110 -41.95 15.33 6.56
N ALA A 111 -42.68 15.77 5.55
CA ALA A 111 -43.44 14.87 4.68
C ALA A 111 -42.54 13.81 4.01
N TRP A 112 -41.34 14.20 3.55
CA TRP A 112 -40.41 13.29 2.91
C TRP A 112 -39.83 12.24 3.88
N VAL A 113 -39.61 12.60 5.16
CA VAL A 113 -39.17 11.65 6.18
C VAL A 113 -40.26 10.61 6.43
N GLN A 114 -41.52 11.03 6.47
CA GLN A 114 -42.67 10.12 6.62
C GLN A 114 -42.81 9.18 5.42
N GLN A 115 -42.53 9.65 4.20
CA GLN A 115 -42.51 8.79 3.00
C GLN A 115 -41.41 7.72 3.12
N LEU A 116 -40.19 8.10 3.52
CA LEU A 116 -39.12 7.13 3.74
C LEU A 116 -39.47 6.11 4.84
N GLN A 117 -40.10 6.55 5.94
CA GLN A 117 -40.59 5.63 6.99
C GLN A 117 -41.63 4.64 6.49
N ALA A 118 -42.45 5.05 5.52
CA ALA A 118 -43.43 4.19 4.86
C ALA A 118 -42.81 3.29 3.77
N GLY A 119 -41.51 3.42 3.48
CA GLY A 119 -40.83 2.70 2.41
C GLY A 119 -41.14 3.24 1.01
N ASN A 120 -41.64 4.47 0.90
CA ASN A 120 -42.01 5.07 -0.36
C ASN A 120 -40.84 5.88 -0.94
N VAL A 121 -40.43 5.50 -2.15
CA VAL A 121 -39.47 6.23 -2.99
C VAL A 121 -40.08 6.34 -4.39
N PRO A 122 -40.15 7.53 -5.02
CA PRO A 122 -39.67 8.83 -4.53
C PRO A 122 -40.45 9.36 -3.31
N THR A 123 -39.82 10.25 -2.55
CA THR A 123 -40.39 10.84 -1.32
C THR A 123 -41.27 12.05 -1.58
N GLY A 124 -41.25 12.59 -2.80
CA GLY A 124 -41.96 13.80 -3.19
C GLY A 124 -41.27 15.09 -2.75
N GLU A 125 -40.01 15.01 -2.28
CA GLU A 125 -39.15 16.18 -2.03
C GLU A 125 -38.15 16.26 -3.20
N PRO A 126 -38.34 17.20 -4.15
CA PRO A 126 -37.60 17.19 -5.41
C PRO A 126 -36.09 17.25 -5.26
N ILE A 127 -35.58 17.95 -4.23
CA ILE A 127 -34.13 18.04 -3.99
C ILE A 127 -33.60 16.67 -3.56
N LEU A 128 -34.24 16.03 -2.58
CA LEU A 128 -33.84 14.71 -2.10
C LEU A 128 -33.95 13.66 -3.20
N ASP A 129 -35.08 13.60 -3.90
CA ASP A 129 -35.32 12.63 -4.97
C ASP A 129 -34.28 12.79 -6.10
N GLY A 130 -33.94 14.04 -6.43
CA GLY A 130 -32.89 14.36 -7.40
C GLY A 130 -31.51 13.86 -6.96
N LEU A 131 -31.13 14.08 -5.69
CA LEU A 131 -29.86 13.59 -5.15
C LEU A 131 -29.82 12.06 -5.10
N MET A 132 -30.90 11.41 -4.66
CA MET A 132 -30.99 9.95 -4.61
C MET A 132 -30.82 9.32 -5.99
N GLN A 133 -31.45 9.91 -7.01
CA GLN A 133 -31.31 9.46 -8.39
C GLN A 133 -29.92 9.74 -8.97
N GLN A 134 -29.40 10.95 -8.76
CA GLN A 134 -28.12 11.39 -9.35
C GLN A 134 -26.92 10.62 -8.81
N TYR A 135 -26.93 10.29 -7.51
CA TYR A 135 -25.79 9.67 -6.82
C TYR A 135 -26.04 8.20 -6.47
N ASP A 136 -26.96 7.56 -7.19
CA ASP A 136 -27.21 6.12 -7.15
C ASP A 136 -27.44 5.58 -5.73
N VAL A 137 -28.39 6.18 -5.01
CA VAL A 137 -28.81 5.68 -3.69
C VAL A 137 -29.61 4.39 -3.90
N VAL A 138 -29.03 3.26 -3.49
CA VAL A 138 -29.58 1.92 -3.70
C VAL A 138 -30.39 1.41 -2.50
N ASP A 139 -30.09 1.92 -1.31
CA ASP A 139 -30.75 1.51 -0.07
C ASP A 139 -30.71 2.64 0.96
N PHE A 140 -31.64 2.60 1.92
CA PHE A 140 -31.61 3.48 3.06
C PHE A 140 -32.14 2.79 4.33
N ASN A 141 -31.59 3.20 5.48
CA ASN A 141 -32.02 2.70 6.78
C ASN A 141 -32.40 3.87 7.68
N LEU A 142 -33.55 3.79 8.34
CA LEU A 142 -33.97 4.80 9.32
C LEU A 142 -33.86 4.26 10.74
N TRP A 143 -33.31 5.08 11.62
CA TRP A 143 -33.38 4.87 13.06
C TRP A 143 -33.60 6.19 13.79
N GLY A 144 -34.03 6.07 15.04
CA GLY A 144 -34.21 7.22 15.91
C GLY A 144 -34.99 6.81 17.15
N TRP A 145 -34.68 7.48 18.25
CA TRP A 145 -35.37 7.24 19.52
C TRP A 145 -36.84 7.67 19.40
N PRO A 146 -37.80 6.96 20.05
CA PRO A 146 -39.21 7.29 19.97
C PRO A 146 -39.54 8.73 20.44
N SER A 147 -38.75 9.27 21.36
CA SER A 147 -38.90 10.62 21.90
C SER A 147 -38.12 11.70 21.14
N ASN A 148 -37.31 11.34 20.14
CA ASN A 148 -36.55 12.32 19.37
C ASN A 148 -37.43 12.89 18.26
N SER A 149 -37.48 14.22 18.16
CA SER A 149 -38.14 14.92 17.06
C SER A 149 -37.44 14.69 15.72
N HIS A 150 -36.21 14.16 15.74
CA HIS A 150 -35.42 13.86 14.55
C HIS A 150 -35.29 12.36 14.28
N LYS A 151 -35.19 12.01 13.00
CA LYS A 151 -34.77 10.70 12.51
C LYS A 151 -33.42 10.81 11.84
N VAL A 152 -32.60 9.76 12.02
CA VAL A 152 -31.35 9.59 11.29
C VAL A 152 -31.62 8.59 10.17
N ILE A 153 -31.29 8.99 8.96
CA ILE A 153 -31.40 8.18 7.75
C ILE A 153 -29.98 7.90 7.26
N ALA A 154 -29.55 6.64 7.20
CA ALA A 154 -28.39 6.25 6.40
C ALA A 154 -28.83 6.07 4.95
N PHE A 155 -28.18 6.77 4.04
CA PHE A 155 -28.26 6.51 2.61
C PHE A 155 -27.04 5.70 2.18
N ASN A 156 -27.27 4.62 1.44
CA ASN A 156 -26.24 3.75 0.88
C ASN A 156 -26.22 3.89 -0.64
N MET A 157 -25.05 4.13 -1.21
CA MET A 157 -24.84 4.35 -2.63
C MET A 157 -24.29 3.09 -3.30
N GLY A 158 -24.64 2.88 -4.58
CA GLY A 158 -24.14 1.74 -5.36
C GLY A 158 -22.67 1.90 -5.76
N THR A 159 -22.22 3.14 -5.95
CA THR A 159 -20.85 3.47 -6.38
C THR A 159 -20.11 4.37 -5.37
N ASN A 160 -18.78 4.43 -5.52
CA ASN A 160 -17.93 5.30 -4.73
C ASN A 160 -18.11 6.77 -5.10
N TRP A 161 -18.23 7.63 -4.09
CA TRP A 161 -18.34 9.08 -4.24
C TRP A 161 -17.44 9.81 -3.24
N ASN A 162 -17.04 11.04 -3.58
CA ASN A 162 -16.48 11.97 -2.62
C ASN A 162 -17.62 12.51 -1.76
N LEU A 163 -17.78 11.93 -0.57
CA LEU A 163 -18.94 12.23 0.26
C LEU A 163 -18.92 13.63 0.86
N LEU A 164 -17.75 14.24 1.07
CA LEU A 164 -17.66 15.54 1.73
C LEU A 164 -18.48 16.65 1.03
N PRO A 165 -18.31 16.91 -0.27
CA PRO A 165 -19.18 17.86 -0.98
C PRO A 165 -20.63 17.35 -1.15
N LEU A 166 -20.87 16.03 -1.06
CA LEU A 166 -22.24 15.50 -1.11
C LEU A 166 -23.01 15.80 0.18
N LEU A 167 -22.34 15.81 1.34
CA LEU A 167 -22.91 16.22 2.62
C LEU A 167 -23.50 17.64 2.52
N ASP A 168 -22.76 18.57 1.93
CA ASP A 168 -23.20 19.96 1.74
C ASP A 168 -24.46 20.07 0.86
N LEU A 169 -24.67 19.14 -0.08
CA LEU A 169 -25.89 19.09 -0.89
C LEU A 169 -27.09 18.59 -0.09
N PHE A 170 -26.91 17.57 0.76
CA PHE A 170 -27.98 17.08 1.63
C PHE A 170 -28.37 18.12 2.70
N GLU A 171 -27.42 18.90 3.22
CA GLU A 171 -27.70 19.96 4.19
C GLU A 171 -28.51 21.14 3.63
N GLN A 172 -28.58 21.27 2.30
CA GLN A 172 -29.44 22.26 1.65
C GLN A 172 -30.92 21.86 1.61
N ILE A 173 -31.26 20.60 1.92
CA ILE A 173 -32.66 20.15 1.97
C ILE A 173 -33.37 20.76 3.18
N PRO A 174 -34.50 21.47 3.00
CA PRO A 174 -35.22 22.08 4.12
C PRO A 174 -35.57 21.08 5.22
N GLY A 175 -35.19 21.41 6.46
CA GLY A 175 -35.45 20.59 7.65
C GLY A 175 -34.41 19.51 7.95
N VAL A 176 -33.35 19.41 7.14
CA VAL A 176 -32.13 18.69 7.53
C VAL A 176 -31.39 19.50 8.60
N HIS A 177 -31.01 18.81 9.67
CA HIS A 177 -30.31 19.39 10.82
C HIS A 177 -28.78 19.21 10.71
N TYR A 178 -28.33 18.03 10.27
CA TYR A 178 -26.94 17.79 9.88
C TYR A 178 -26.85 16.62 8.90
N SER A 179 -25.73 16.56 8.20
CA SER A 179 -25.28 15.35 7.51
C SER A 179 -23.87 14.96 7.95
N SER A 180 -23.53 13.69 7.83
CA SER A 180 -22.17 13.21 8.10
C SER A 180 -21.89 11.94 7.31
N VAL A 181 -20.62 11.63 7.07
CA VAL A 181 -20.26 10.29 6.58
C VAL A 181 -20.65 9.24 7.62
N ASN A 182 -21.13 8.08 7.18
CA ASN A 182 -21.49 6.97 8.07
C ASN A 182 -20.22 6.16 8.47
N GLY A 183 -19.24 6.88 9.01
CA GLY A 183 -17.89 6.35 9.22
C GLY A 183 -17.74 5.44 10.43
N SER A 184 -16.66 4.66 10.41
CA SER A 184 -16.23 3.89 11.56
C SER A 184 -15.26 4.70 12.40
N GLY A 185 -15.43 4.65 13.73
CA GLY A 185 -14.44 5.17 14.66
C GLY A 185 -13.26 4.21 14.81
N GLY A 186 -12.08 4.75 15.11
CA GLY A 186 -10.85 3.99 15.29
C GLY A 186 -9.84 4.24 14.19
N ASP A 187 -8.89 3.32 14.08
CA ASP A 187 -7.78 3.35 13.13
C ASP A 187 -7.45 1.92 12.70
N GLY A 188 -6.59 1.77 11.70
CA GLY A 188 -6.22 0.46 11.18
C GLY A 188 -5.14 0.56 10.12
N SER A 189 -5.06 -0.49 9.31
CA SER A 189 -4.19 -0.55 8.15
C SER A 189 -4.39 0.62 7.19
N ARG A 190 -3.33 1.02 6.49
CA ARG A 190 -3.37 2.11 5.53
C ARG A 190 -2.56 1.76 4.29
N ILE A 191 -2.93 2.38 3.18
CA ILE A 191 -2.12 2.44 1.97
C ILE A 191 -2.04 3.92 1.61
N THR A 192 -0.82 4.42 1.46
CA THR A 192 -0.55 5.80 1.06
C THR A 192 0.41 5.82 -0.10
N ASP A 193 0.40 6.90 -0.86
CA ASP A 193 1.30 7.08 -1.98
C ASP A 193 2.14 8.35 -1.89
N SER A 194 3.22 8.36 -2.67
CA SER A 194 3.98 9.55 -3.04
C SER A 194 4.30 9.46 -4.52
N VAL A 195 3.83 10.45 -5.29
CA VAL A 195 3.93 10.45 -6.75
C VAL A 195 5.14 11.29 -7.17
N TYR A 196 6.07 10.65 -7.87
CA TYR A 196 7.25 11.28 -8.45
C TYR A 196 7.09 11.37 -9.97
N THR A 197 8.05 12.03 -10.63
CA THR A 197 8.01 12.20 -12.10
C THR A 197 8.24 10.89 -12.84
N ASP A 198 9.01 9.99 -12.25
CA ASP A 198 9.48 8.75 -12.85
C ASP A 198 8.97 7.48 -12.16
N HIS A 199 8.32 7.59 -11.00
CA HIS A 199 7.76 6.44 -10.28
C HIS A 199 6.69 6.86 -9.26
N ILE A 200 6.01 5.88 -8.66
CA ILE A 200 5.11 6.06 -7.53
C ILE A 200 5.61 5.20 -6.38
N GLU A 201 5.80 5.78 -5.21
CA GLU A 201 6.05 5.00 -4.00
C GLU A 201 4.72 4.66 -3.31
N LEU A 202 4.44 3.38 -3.11
CA LEU A 202 3.34 2.89 -2.29
C LEU A 202 3.87 2.45 -0.93
N THR A 203 3.28 3.00 0.13
CA THR A 203 3.53 2.56 1.50
C THR A 203 2.30 1.83 2.03
N TYR A 204 2.44 0.52 2.23
CA TYR A 204 1.48 -0.30 2.95
C TYR A 204 1.81 -0.23 4.44
N SER A 205 0.80 -0.03 5.29
CA SER A 205 0.96 -0.11 6.73
C SER A 205 -0.07 -1.04 7.36
N PHE A 206 0.39 -1.85 8.30
CA PHE A 206 -0.46 -2.66 9.15
C PHE A 206 -0.50 -2.02 10.54
N GLY A 207 -1.69 -1.79 11.09
CA GLY A 207 -1.87 -1.21 12.43
C GLY A 207 -2.36 -2.24 13.44
N TRP A 208 -1.85 -2.23 14.68
CA TRP A 208 -2.35 -3.09 15.77
C TRP A 208 -2.23 -2.40 17.14
N GLY A 209 -2.72 -3.10 18.18
CA GLY A 209 -2.82 -2.59 19.54
C GLY A 209 -4.19 -1.99 19.82
N ASP A 210 -4.25 -0.78 20.36
CA ASP A 210 -5.51 -0.10 20.72
C ASP A 210 -6.18 0.63 19.54
N CYS A 211 -6.43 -0.10 18.44
CA CYS A 211 -7.00 0.48 17.23
C CYS A 211 -8.37 1.18 17.39
N PRO A 212 -9.28 0.79 18.31
CA PRO A 212 -10.49 1.57 18.58
C PRO A 212 -10.22 3.01 19.03
N ALA A 213 -9.10 3.26 19.71
CA ALA A 213 -8.67 4.60 20.12
C ALA A 213 -7.59 5.21 19.20
N GLY A 214 -7.17 4.49 18.16
CA GLY A 214 -5.99 4.79 17.36
C GLY A 214 -4.90 3.74 17.57
N CYS A 215 -4.52 3.02 16.52
CA CYS A 215 -3.57 1.91 16.64
C CYS A 215 -2.26 2.39 17.27
N SER A 216 -1.79 1.67 18.29
CA SER A 216 -0.62 2.09 19.07
C SER A 216 0.71 1.70 18.43
N ALA A 217 0.68 0.89 17.37
CA ALA A 217 1.86 0.48 16.62
C ALA A 217 1.53 0.23 15.14
N PHE A 218 2.53 0.49 14.30
CA PHE A 218 2.48 0.28 12.86
C PHE A 218 3.77 -0.33 12.33
N TYR A 219 3.62 -1.14 11.29
CA TYR A 219 4.72 -1.65 10.47
C TYR A 219 4.42 -1.33 9.03
N HIS A 220 5.46 -0.93 8.30
CA HIS A 220 5.35 -0.35 6.97
C HIS A 220 6.18 -1.13 5.97
N TRP A 221 5.69 -1.25 4.74
CA TRP A 221 6.39 -1.77 3.57
C TRP A 221 6.31 -0.75 2.45
N VAL A 222 7.45 -0.40 1.87
CA VAL A 222 7.56 0.60 0.81
C VAL A 222 7.94 -0.09 -0.50
N PHE A 223 7.14 0.17 -1.53
CA PHE A 223 7.35 -0.32 -2.89
C PHE A 223 7.47 0.87 -3.83
N SER A 224 8.46 0.86 -4.71
CA SER A 224 8.55 1.80 -5.82
C SER A 224 7.99 1.15 -7.07
N VAL A 225 6.97 1.77 -7.66
CA VAL A 225 6.26 1.32 -8.85
C VAL A 225 6.66 2.20 -10.03
N GLN A 226 7.25 1.57 -11.04
CA GLN A 226 7.69 2.23 -12.26
C GLN A 226 6.55 2.37 -13.28
N PRO A 227 6.67 3.25 -14.30
CA PRO A 227 5.64 3.46 -15.31
C PRO A 227 5.36 2.22 -16.18
N ASP A 228 6.29 1.26 -16.23
CA ASP A 228 6.13 -0.03 -16.90
C ASP A 228 5.52 -1.11 -15.98
N CYS A 229 4.98 -0.71 -14.83
CA CYS A 229 4.45 -1.58 -13.78
C CYS A 229 5.48 -2.49 -13.10
N SER A 230 6.78 -2.32 -13.37
CA SER A 230 7.80 -3.02 -12.57
C SER A 230 7.80 -2.46 -11.14
N VAL A 231 8.05 -3.36 -10.18
CA VAL A 231 7.98 -3.02 -8.75
C VAL A 231 9.29 -3.40 -8.07
N GLU A 232 9.88 -2.43 -7.39
CA GLU A 232 11.03 -2.61 -6.51
C GLU A 232 10.58 -2.49 -5.05
N PHE A 233 10.95 -3.47 -4.21
CA PHE A 233 10.78 -3.33 -2.77
C PHE A 233 11.93 -2.48 -2.21
N ILE A 234 11.58 -1.33 -1.63
CA ILE A 234 12.56 -0.35 -1.12
C ILE A 234 12.97 -0.70 0.31
N GLY A 235 12.03 -1.12 1.14
CA GLY A 235 12.31 -1.47 2.52
C GLY A 235 11.07 -1.52 3.41
N SER A 236 11.29 -1.85 4.67
CA SER A 236 10.24 -1.92 5.69
C SER A 236 10.73 -1.34 7.01
N TYR A 237 9.83 -0.73 7.76
CA TYR A 237 10.15 -0.06 9.03
C TYR A 237 8.97 -0.05 10.00
N GLY A 238 9.23 0.33 11.26
CA GLY A 238 8.23 0.36 12.33
C GLY A 238 8.43 -0.76 13.34
N LEU A 239 7.43 -0.98 14.19
CA LEU A 239 7.46 -2.04 15.20
C LEU A 239 6.94 -3.32 14.54
N SER A 240 7.64 -4.45 14.50
CA SER A 240 7.04 -5.62 13.85
C SER A 240 5.93 -6.24 14.73
N PRO A 241 4.72 -6.52 14.21
CA PRO A 241 3.71 -7.30 14.95
C PRO A 241 4.13 -8.76 15.09
N PHE A 242 5.01 -9.21 14.18
CA PHE A 242 5.60 -10.54 14.21
C PHE A 242 6.76 -10.52 15.21
N PHE A 243 6.42 -10.67 16.49
CA PHE A 243 7.39 -11.01 17.50
C PHE A 243 8.00 -12.37 17.13
N ASN A 244 9.29 -12.37 16.75
CA ASN A 244 10.18 -13.54 16.62
C ASN A 244 10.30 -14.29 15.28
N THR A 245 9.82 -13.78 14.14
CA THR A 245 10.13 -14.37 12.81
C THR A 245 11.01 -13.50 11.92
N GLN A 246 11.40 -12.32 12.38
CA GLN A 246 12.57 -11.68 11.82
C GLN A 246 13.76 -12.60 12.12
N VAL A 247 14.15 -13.42 11.14
CA VAL A 247 15.58 -13.65 10.93
C VAL A 247 16.10 -12.23 10.83
N ALA A 248 16.73 -11.72 11.90
CA ALA A 248 17.37 -10.42 11.86
C ALA A 248 18.13 -10.42 10.55
N GLU A 249 17.83 -9.47 9.64
CA GLU A 249 18.74 -9.22 8.54
C GLU A 249 20.07 -9.00 9.23
N VAL A 250 20.94 -10.01 9.17
CA VAL A 250 22.23 -9.97 9.84
C VAL A 250 22.82 -8.70 9.27
N PRO A 251 23.11 -7.68 10.11
CA PRO A 251 23.70 -6.45 9.62
C PRO A 251 24.84 -6.86 8.68
N ARG A 252 25.02 -6.17 7.55
CA ARG A 252 26.12 -6.44 6.59
C ARG A 252 27.53 -6.21 7.21
N THR A 253 27.70 -6.47 8.51
CA THR A 253 28.93 -6.79 9.23
C THR A 253 29.32 -8.26 9.10
N SER A 254 28.53 -9.10 8.41
CA SER A 254 28.89 -10.48 8.12
C SER A 254 30.27 -10.54 7.45
N LEU A 255 31.17 -11.30 8.05
CA LEU A 255 32.51 -11.59 7.53
C LEU A 255 32.39 -12.04 6.06
N LEU A 256 32.76 -11.20 5.10
CA LEU A 256 32.78 -11.58 3.69
C LEU A 256 33.84 -12.65 3.48
N ALA A 257 33.58 -13.63 2.62
CA ALA A 257 34.58 -14.63 2.27
C ALA A 257 34.52 -15.04 0.81
N TRP A 258 35.68 -15.32 0.23
CA TRP A 258 35.81 -15.74 -1.15
C TRP A 258 37.05 -16.63 -1.35
N PRO A 259 37.08 -17.46 -2.40
CA PRO A 259 35.92 -17.85 -3.21
C PRO A 259 34.91 -18.64 -2.36
N ASN A 260 33.65 -18.69 -2.78
CA ASN A 260 32.63 -19.55 -2.18
C ASN A 260 31.69 -20.01 -3.31
N PRO A 261 31.80 -21.26 -3.81
CA PRO A 261 32.56 -22.39 -3.25
C PRO A 261 34.10 -22.24 -3.27
N VAL A 262 34.81 -22.98 -2.41
CA VAL A 262 36.28 -22.95 -2.25
C VAL A 262 36.90 -24.35 -2.31
N SER A 263 38.11 -24.46 -2.88
CA SER A 263 38.85 -25.74 -2.97
C SER A 263 40.14 -25.78 -2.15
N ASP A 264 40.75 -24.62 -1.87
CA ASP A 264 42.06 -24.54 -1.24
C ASP A 264 42.10 -23.59 -0.03
N VAL A 265 41.92 -22.29 -0.25
CA VAL A 265 42.02 -21.26 0.79
C VAL A 265 40.81 -20.34 0.73
N LEU A 266 40.07 -20.26 1.85
CA LEU A 266 38.96 -19.33 2.01
C LEU A 266 39.51 -17.99 2.53
N HIS A 267 39.54 -16.97 1.68
CA HIS A 267 39.93 -15.62 2.07
C HIS A 267 38.80 -14.90 2.80
N LEU A 268 39.16 -14.08 3.77
CA LEU A 268 38.21 -13.31 4.57
C LEU A 268 38.35 -11.81 4.26
N GLY A 269 37.23 -11.08 4.23
CA GLY A 269 37.14 -9.66 3.87
C GLY A 269 37.81 -8.68 4.83
N ARG A 270 38.38 -9.19 5.92
CA ARG A 270 39.19 -8.45 6.89
C ARG A 270 40.20 -9.40 7.52
N SER A 271 41.29 -8.86 8.05
CA SER A 271 42.22 -9.67 8.82
C SER A 271 41.56 -10.18 10.10
N VAL A 272 41.71 -11.48 10.34
CA VAL A 272 41.22 -12.19 11.53
C VAL A 272 42.37 -12.67 12.43
N ALA A 273 43.56 -12.09 12.25
CA ALA A 273 44.73 -12.44 13.04
C ALA A 273 44.45 -12.22 14.54
N GLY A 274 44.60 -13.28 15.33
CA GLY A 274 44.34 -13.27 16.77
C GLY A 274 42.88 -13.48 17.18
N GLU A 275 41.95 -13.62 16.24
CA GLU A 275 40.57 -14.02 16.57
C GLU A 275 40.49 -15.53 16.82
N ALA A 276 39.72 -15.94 17.85
CA ALA A 276 39.45 -17.35 18.10
C ALA A 276 38.32 -17.83 17.19
N LEU A 277 38.65 -18.65 16.19
CA LEU A 277 37.69 -19.18 15.22
C LEU A 277 37.38 -20.66 15.49
N THR A 278 36.13 -21.04 15.24
CA THR A 278 35.62 -22.41 15.36
C THR A 278 34.84 -22.79 14.12
N LEU A 279 35.12 -23.99 13.60
CA LEU A 279 34.49 -24.54 12.43
C LEU A 279 33.46 -25.62 12.81
N TYR A 280 32.29 -25.57 12.19
CA TYR A 280 31.21 -26.54 12.33
C TYR A 280 30.81 -27.11 10.97
N SER A 281 30.42 -28.38 10.93
CA SER A 281 29.79 -29.01 9.75
C SER A 281 28.30 -28.67 9.67
N ILE A 282 27.65 -29.01 8.55
CA ILE A 282 26.23 -28.74 8.30
C ILE A 282 25.26 -29.36 9.33
N ASP A 283 25.66 -30.46 9.98
CA ASP A 283 24.92 -31.11 11.06
C ASP A 283 25.17 -30.48 12.45
N GLY A 284 25.97 -29.40 12.51
CA GLY A 284 26.31 -28.69 13.74
C GLY A 284 27.44 -29.32 14.55
N ARG A 285 28.09 -30.38 14.06
CA ARG A 285 29.23 -31.00 14.75
C ARG A 285 30.46 -30.10 14.72
N HIS A 286 31.13 -29.96 15.85
CA HIS A 286 32.40 -29.24 15.96
C HIS A 286 33.50 -29.97 15.18
N VAL A 287 34.08 -29.30 14.18
CA VAL A 287 35.16 -29.84 13.33
C VAL A 287 36.53 -29.52 13.92
N GLY A 288 36.71 -28.31 14.45
CA GLY A 288 37.97 -27.84 15.03
C GLY A 288 38.18 -26.33 14.89
N SER A 289 39.36 -25.85 15.26
CA SER A 289 39.82 -24.50 14.93
C SER A 289 40.55 -24.52 13.59
N PRO A 290 40.20 -23.62 12.64
CA PRO A 290 40.84 -23.59 11.34
C PRO A 290 42.32 -23.18 11.47
N VAL A 291 43.16 -23.70 10.57
CA VAL A 291 44.55 -23.27 10.43
C VAL A 291 44.56 -22.03 9.53
N LEU A 292 45.01 -20.90 10.07
CA LEU A 292 45.16 -19.66 9.31
C LEU A 292 46.42 -19.72 8.42
N GLN A 293 46.28 -19.37 7.16
CA GLN A 293 47.36 -19.22 6.19
C GLN A 293 47.34 -17.78 5.65
N GLY A 294 48.03 -16.86 6.34
CA GLY A 294 47.92 -15.43 6.08
C GLY A 294 46.55 -14.89 6.50
N ASP A 295 45.85 -14.22 5.59
CA ASP A 295 44.48 -13.70 5.80
C ASP A 295 43.38 -14.70 5.37
N GLY A 296 43.73 -15.97 5.15
CA GLY A 296 42.81 -17.02 4.73
C GLY A 296 42.81 -18.26 5.64
N ILE A 297 41.85 -19.15 5.40
CA ILE A 297 41.71 -20.45 6.08
C ILE A 297 42.03 -21.55 5.07
N ASP A 298 42.98 -22.43 5.41
CA ASP A 298 43.27 -23.63 4.60
C ASP A 298 42.15 -24.67 4.78
N VAL A 299 41.44 -24.97 3.69
CA VAL A 299 40.31 -25.91 3.66
C VAL A 299 40.64 -27.24 3.00
N ARG A 300 41.88 -27.45 2.52
CA ARG A 300 42.27 -28.67 1.77
C ARG A 300 42.09 -29.97 2.55
N GLY A 301 42.17 -29.88 3.89
CA GLY A 301 41.96 -31.02 4.78
C GLY A 301 40.50 -31.35 5.10
N LEU A 302 39.54 -30.53 4.65
CA LEU A 302 38.12 -30.74 4.90
C LEU A 302 37.49 -31.56 3.77
N PRO A 303 36.62 -32.55 4.06
CA PRO A 303 35.80 -33.19 3.03
C PRO A 303 34.91 -32.18 2.25
N PRO A 304 34.45 -32.50 1.03
CA PRO A 304 33.45 -31.66 0.34
C PRO A 304 32.18 -31.51 1.18
N GLY A 305 31.63 -30.30 1.24
CA GLY A 305 30.41 -30.04 2.00
C GLY A 305 30.23 -28.59 2.43
N ILE A 306 29.14 -28.33 3.17
CA ILE A 306 28.81 -27.01 3.71
C ILE A 306 29.33 -26.90 5.16
N TYR A 307 30.01 -25.78 5.43
CA TYR A 307 30.60 -25.48 6.72
C TYR A 307 30.19 -24.11 7.22
N PHE A 308 30.27 -23.95 8.54
CA PHE A 308 29.97 -22.73 9.27
C PHE A 308 31.18 -22.31 10.10
N LEU A 309 31.70 -21.12 9.83
CA LEU A 309 32.80 -20.50 10.58
C LEU A 309 32.22 -19.52 11.61
N ARG A 310 32.50 -19.74 12.89
CA ARG A 310 32.01 -18.90 13.99
C ARG A 310 33.18 -18.34 14.79
N ARG A 311 32.99 -17.14 15.32
CA ARG A 311 33.89 -16.51 16.28
C ARG A 311 33.58 -16.96 17.70
N SER A 312 34.57 -17.52 18.39
CA SER A 312 34.42 -18.04 19.75
C SER A 312 34.25 -16.93 20.79
N ASP A 313 34.82 -15.74 20.53
CA ASP A 313 34.69 -14.54 21.38
C ASP A 313 33.33 -13.86 21.24
N ARG A 314 32.58 -14.16 20.18
CA ARG A 314 31.27 -13.55 19.89
C ARG A 314 30.27 -14.60 19.42
N PRO A 315 29.85 -15.51 20.30
CA PRO A 315 28.95 -16.60 19.93
C PRO A 315 27.59 -16.10 19.41
N TRP A 316 27.14 -14.90 19.78
CA TRP A 316 25.88 -14.32 19.29
C TRP A 316 25.96 -13.80 17.85
N GLU A 317 27.15 -13.63 17.25
CA GLU A 317 27.28 -13.29 15.83
C GLU A 317 26.92 -14.51 14.96
N ALA A 318 26.15 -14.29 13.89
CA ALA A 318 25.80 -15.34 12.93
C ALA A 318 27.08 -15.91 12.28
N PRO A 319 27.19 -17.25 12.12
CA PRO A 319 28.37 -17.85 11.51
C PRO A 319 28.41 -17.59 9.99
N LEU A 320 29.62 -17.47 9.45
CA LEU A 320 29.86 -17.42 8.01
C LEU A 320 29.64 -18.82 7.40
N ARG A 321 28.74 -18.93 6.42
CA ARG A 321 28.50 -20.16 5.66
C ARG A 321 29.38 -20.21 4.40
N PHE A 322 30.06 -21.32 4.17
CA PHE A 322 30.81 -21.57 2.93
C PHE A 322 30.74 -23.05 2.49
N GLU A 323 31.06 -23.31 1.23
CA GLU A 323 31.05 -24.63 0.61
C GLU A 323 32.46 -25.04 0.15
N VAL A 324 32.90 -26.24 0.54
CA VAL A 324 34.16 -26.84 0.11
C VAL A 324 33.91 -27.78 -1.06
N VAL A 325 34.64 -27.58 -2.15
CA VAL A 325 34.61 -28.40 -3.38
C VAL A 325 36.02 -28.88 -3.73
N HIS A 326 36.20 -30.17 -4.00
CA HIS A 326 37.47 -30.75 -4.46
C HIS A 326 37.34 -31.26 -5.88
#